data_AF-A0A7R9FDQ4-F1
#
_entry.id   AF-A0A7R9FDQ4-F1
#
_cell.length_a   1.000
_cell.length_b   1.000
_cell.length_c   1.000
_cell.angle_alpha   90.00
_cell.angle_beta   90.00
_cell.angle_gamma   90.00
#
_symmetry.space_group_name_H-M   'P 1'
#
loop_
_entity.id
_entity.type
_entity.pdbx_description
1 polymer ?
#
loop_
_entity_poly.entity_id
_entity_poly.type
_entity_poly.pdbx_seq_one_letter_code
_entity_poly.pdbx_strand_id
1 'polypeptide(L)'
;DTDVEYSVLGTDYDNYLVVWSCWASSVVNGVPQYTGYSWVLGRSKVLSQEALDAVSSIETSHNIDRTLYEDTRQDNCPVNSSS
;
A
#
# COMPACT_ATOMS: atom_id res chain seq x y z
N ASP A 1 -5.58 7.13 21.31
CA ASP A 1 -5.80 7.04 19.87
C ASP A 1 -4.65 7.67 19.12
N THR A 2 -3.84 6.84 18.47
CA THR A 2 -3.13 7.28 17.27
C THR A 2 -4.09 7.06 16.12
N ASP A 3 -4.64 8.15 15.59
CA ASP A 3 -5.47 8.11 14.40
C ASP A 3 -4.54 7.79 13.21
N VAL A 4 -4.70 6.60 12.62
CA VAL A 4 -3.90 6.15 11.46
C VAL A 4 -4.79 6.29 10.24
N GLU A 5 -4.42 7.21 9.36
CA GLU A 5 -5.19 7.50 8.16
C GLU A 5 -5.12 6.32 7.18
N TYR A 6 -6.27 5.92 6.65
CA TYR A 6 -6.37 4.95 5.57
C TYR A 6 -6.94 5.64 4.33
N SER A 7 -6.05 6.03 3.41
CA SER A 7 -6.41 6.79 2.22
C SER A 7 -6.31 5.93 0.96
N VAL A 8 -7.42 5.79 0.24
CA VAL A 8 -7.48 5.10 -1.06
C VAL A 8 -7.01 6.07 -2.15
N LEU A 9 -5.82 5.83 -2.71
CA LEU A 9 -5.26 6.67 -3.76
C LEU A 9 -5.81 6.33 -5.15
N GLY A 10 -6.17 5.07 -5.36
CA GLY A 10 -6.83 4.64 -6.60
C GLY A 10 -7.18 3.16 -6.58
N THR A 11 -8.27 2.81 -7.27
CA THR A 11 -8.77 1.45 -7.39
C THR A 11 -9.72 1.36 -8.58
N ASP A 12 -9.75 0.21 -9.23
CA ASP A 12 -10.80 -0.16 -10.19
C ASP A 12 -11.88 -1.03 -9.55
N TYR A 13 -11.82 -1.23 -8.23
CA TYR A 13 -12.68 -2.07 -7.37
C TYR A 13 -12.60 -3.58 -7.64
N ASP A 14 -12.34 -3.96 -8.88
CA ASP A 14 -12.41 -5.33 -9.39
C ASP A 14 -11.07 -6.05 -9.41
N ASN A 15 -9.93 -5.35 -9.51
CA ASN A 15 -8.62 -5.97 -9.65
C ASN A 15 -7.60 -5.46 -8.64
N TYR A 16 -7.48 -4.16 -8.46
CA TYR A 16 -6.42 -3.56 -7.65
C TYR A 16 -6.90 -2.40 -6.78
N LEU A 17 -6.13 -2.12 -5.72
CA LEU A 17 -6.32 -0.99 -4.82
C LEU A 17 -4.94 -0.51 -4.32
N VAL A 18 -4.68 0.79 -4.45
CA VAL A 18 -3.50 1.46 -3.90
C VAL A 18 -3.92 2.27 -2.68
N VAL A 19 -3.28 2.00 -1.54
CA VAL A 19 -3.57 2.63 -0.25
C VAL A 19 -2.34 3.32 0.27
N TRP A 20 -2.55 4.48 0.87
CA TRP A 20 -1.54 5.23 1.59
C TRP A 20 -1.99 5.51 3.02
N SER A 21 -1.04 5.42 3.94
CA SER A 21 -1.19 5.83 5.34
C SER A 21 0.00 6.69 5.72
N CYS A 22 -0.24 7.77 6.45
CA CYS A 22 0.80 8.62 6.99
C CYS A 22 0.41 9.09 8.39
N TRP A 23 1.36 9.08 9.33
CA TRP A 23 1.13 9.63 10.66
C TRP A 23 2.40 10.26 11.22
N ALA A 24 2.24 11.15 12.20
CA ALA A 24 3.34 11.70 12.97
C ALA A 24 3.92 10.61 13.87
N SER A 25 5.12 10.12 13.56
CA SER A 25 5.75 8.99 14.25
C SER A 25 6.67 9.43 15.40
N SER A 26 7.21 10.65 15.34
CA SER A 26 8.04 11.22 16.40
C SER A 26 8.13 12.75 16.29
N VAL A 27 8.76 13.39 17.28
CA VAL A 27 9.11 14.82 17.23
C VAL A 27 10.59 14.96 17.53
N VAL A 28 11.34 15.61 16.64
CA VAL A 28 12.78 15.84 16.78
C VAL A 28 13.02 17.34 16.77
N ASN A 29 13.63 17.88 17.83
CA ASN A 29 13.87 19.33 18.02
C ASN A 29 12.59 20.19 17.84
N GLY A 30 11.44 19.69 18.29
CA GLY A 30 10.15 20.37 18.14
C GLY A 30 9.50 20.28 16.76
N VAL A 31 10.11 19.53 15.82
CA VAL A 31 9.57 19.30 14.47
C VAL A 31 9.00 17.89 14.36
N PRO A 32 7.70 17.72 14.03
CA PRO A 32 7.10 16.42 13.78
C PRO A 32 7.78 15.71 12.61
N GLN A 33 8.12 14.44 12.80
CA GLN A 33 8.55 13.51 11.76
C GLN A 33 7.38 12.62 11.40
N TYR A 34 7.26 12.30 10.11
CA TYR A 34 6.17 11.49 9.60
C TYR A 34 6.71 10.18 9.05
N THR A 35 5.95 9.11 9.26
CA THR A 35 6.21 7.83 8.62
C THR A 35 5.02 7.48 7.76
N GLY A 36 5.31 7.15 6.50
CA GLY A 36 4.32 6.76 5.51
C GLY A 36 4.48 5.31 5.10
N TYR A 37 3.35 4.67 4.81
CA TYR A 37 3.29 3.31 4.29
C TYR A 37 2.33 3.27 3.11
N SER A 38 2.71 2.47 2.11
CA SER A 38 1.88 2.22 0.94
C SER A 38 1.62 0.72 0.80
N TRP A 39 0.43 0.37 0.34
CA TRP A 39 0.07 -1.01 0.00
C TRP A 39 -0.61 -1.07 -1.35
N VAL A 40 -0.20 -2.08 -2.12
CA VAL A 40 -0.89 -2.50 -3.34
C VAL A 40 -1.62 -3.80 -3.02
N LEU A 41 -2.94 -3.78 -3.12
CA LEU A 41 -3.82 -4.89 -2.81
C LEU A 41 -4.44 -5.41 -4.11
N GLY A 42 -4.48 -6.74 -4.26
CA GLY A 42 -5.10 -7.41 -5.40
C GLY A 42 -6.33 -8.22 -5.00
N ARG A 43 -7.31 -8.30 -5.90
CA ARG A 43 -8.41 -9.30 -5.79
C ARG A 43 -7.94 -10.70 -6.18
N SER A 44 -6.82 -10.80 -6.89
CA SER A 44 -6.08 -12.02 -7.22
C SER A 44 -4.72 -12.05 -6.50
N LYS A 45 -4.13 -13.26 -6.40
CA LYS A 45 -2.80 -13.47 -5.82
C LYS A 45 -1.67 -12.80 -6.60
N VAL A 46 -1.87 -12.65 -7.91
CA VAL A 46 -0.94 -12.01 -8.84
C VAL A 46 -1.75 -11.04 -9.67
N LEU A 47 -1.31 -9.79 -9.72
CA LEU A 47 -1.93 -8.74 -10.54
C LEU A 47 -1.62 -8.95 -12.02
N SER A 48 -2.56 -8.56 -12.88
CA SER A 48 -2.31 -8.49 -14.33
C SER A 48 -1.31 -7.37 -14.65
N GLN A 49 -0.69 -7.41 -15.83
CA GLN A 49 0.21 -6.34 -16.27
C GLN A 49 -0.54 -4.99 -16.35
N GLU A 50 -1.77 -5.00 -16.84
CA GLU A 50 -2.63 -3.79 -16.91
C GLU A 50 -2.86 -3.18 -15.52
N ALA A 51 -3.14 -4.00 -14.50
CA ALA A 51 -3.28 -3.52 -13.12
C ALA A 51 -1.95 -2.99 -12.57
N LEU A 52 -0.81 -3.62 -12.89
CA LEU A 52 0.51 -3.16 -12.46
C LEU A 52 0.89 -1.81 -13.09
N ASP A 53 0.53 -1.60 -14.36
CA ASP A 53 0.76 -0.34 -15.07
C ASP A 53 -0.09 0.79 -14.47
N ALA A 54 -1.37 0.50 -14.16
CA ALA A 54 -2.26 1.45 -13.48
C ALA A 54 -1.77 1.81 -12.08
N VAL A 55 -1.34 0.83 -11.29
CA VAL A 55 -0.71 1.03 -9.98
C VAL A 55 0.54 1.91 -10.11
N SER A 56 1.42 1.63 -11.08
CA SER A 56 2.65 2.40 -11.31
C SER A 56 2.37 3.87 -11.63
N SER A 57 1.32 4.13 -12.42
CA SER A 57 0.88 5.49 -12.72
C SER A 57 0.41 6.25 -11.48
N ILE A 58 -0.33 5.58 -10.57
CA ILE A 58 -0.81 6.18 -9.32
C ILE A 58 0.37 6.47 -8.38
N GLU A 59 1.28 5.52 -8.20
CA GLU A 59 2.48 5.68 -7.37
C GLU A 59 3.31 6.87 -7.85
N THR A 60 3.54 6.96 -9.17
CA THR A 60 4.28 8.06 -9.79
C THR A 60 3.60 9.41 -9.57
N SER A 61 2.27 9.50 -9.73
CA SER A 61 1.56 10.77 -9.50
C SER A 61 1.55 11.22 -8.05
N HIS A 62 1.76 10.30 -7.10
CA HIS A 62 1.82 10.58 -5.66
C HIS A 62 3.25 10.63 -5.11
N ASN A 63 4.29 10.55 -5.95
CA ASN A 63 5.71 10.48 -5.54
C ASN A 63 6.01 9.34 -4.56
N ILE A 64 5.32 8.21 -4.71
CA ILE A 64 5.59 7.00 -3.94
C ILE A 64 6.72 6.24 -4.64
N ASP A 65 7.83 6.03 -3.91
CA ASP A 65 8.98 5.30 -4.43
C ASP A 65 8.71 3.78 -4.40
N ARG A 66 8.42 3.23 -5.58
CA ARG A 66 8.15 1.80 -5.74
C ARG A 66 9.33 0.92 -5.36
N THR A 67 10.57 1.44 -5.36
CA THR A 67 11.75 0.65 -4.98
C THR A 67 11.77 0.28 -3.49
N LEU A 68 10.93 0.92 -2.67
CA LEU A 68 10.77 0.63 -1.25
C LEU A 68 9.75 -0.48 -0.97
N TYR A 69 9.06 -1.01 -1.99
CA TYR A 69 8.12 -2.11 -1.81
C TYR A 69 8.82 -3.44 -1.64
N GLU A 70 8.22 -4.29 -0.82
CA GLU A 70 8.55 -5.70 -0.72
C GLU A 70 7.40 -6.55 -1.28
N ASP A 71 7.71 -7.41 -2.24
CA ASP A 71 6.72 -8.32 -2.81
C ASP A 71 6.26 -9.35 -1.76
N THR A 72 4.95 -9.35 -1.49
CA THR A 72 4.36 -10.33 -0.57
C THR A 72 4.22 -11.68 -1.27
N ARG A 73 4.76 -12.73 -0.65
CA ARG A 73 4.61 -14.11 -1.12
C ARG A 73 3.15 -14.58 -0.98
N GLN A 74 2.44 -14.75 -2.09
CA GLN A 74 1.02 -15.16 -2.14
C GLN A 74 0.79 -16.62 -2.58
N ASP A 75 1.86 -17.42 -2.69
CA ASP A 75 1.80 -18.86 -2.91
C ASP A 75 1.92 -19.64 -1.58
N ASN A 76 1.59 -20.94 -1.62
CA ASN A 76 1.62 -21.83 -0.46
C ASN A 76 0.91 -21.28 0.80
N CYS A 77 -0.18 -20.54 0.62
CA CYS A 77 -0.98 -20.02 1.73
C CYS A 77 -1.64 -21.19 2.48
N PRO A 78 -1.46 -21.30 3.81
CA PRO A 78 -2.18 -22.29 4.61
C PRO A 78 -3.68 -22.06 4.46
N VAL A 79 -4.42 -23.10 4.03
CA VAL A 79 -5.88 -23.03 3.84
C VAL A 79 -6.64 -22.86 5.16
N ASN A 80 -5.99 -23.09 6.31
CA ASN A 80 -6.64 -23.22 7.61
C ASN A 80 -5.85 -22.45 8.69
N SER A 81 -6.14 -21.16 8.89
CA SER A 81 -5.70 -20.46 10.11
C SER A 81 -6.66 -19.37 10.59
N SER A 82 -7.88 -19.33 10.07
CA SER A 82 -8.94 -18.45 10.55
C SER A 82 -10.15 -19.29 10.96
N SER A 83 -10.01 -20.06 12.05
CA SER A 83 -11.11 -20.72 12.75
C SER A 83 -11.36 -20.02 14.08
#